data_AF-A0A2U1TIH7-F1
#
_entry.id   AF-A0A2U1TIH7-F1
#
_cell.length_a   1.000
_cell.length_b   1.000
_cell.length_c   1.000
_cell.angle_alpha   90.00
_cell.angle_beta   90.00
_cell.angle_gamma   90.00
#
_symmetry.space_group_name_H-M   'P 1'
#
loop_
_entity.id
_entity.type
_entity.pdbx_description
1 polymer ?
#
loop_
_entity_poly.entity_id
_entity_poly.type
_entity_poly.pdbx_seq_one_letter_code
_entity_poly.pdbx_strand_id
1 'polypeptide(L)'
;HRYYDAEGIQQYISPDQIGLAGGIRPQGYVHNPLEWVDPLGLAGCPVKEYEVGTYNDLKNRSVSGDELDIHHAMQKHPAEQVVSGYDPKTAPSIAIPKVEHREIPTMKGPYSGSARDLLAKDIKDLREYTNAPASSIKELIKKNKEMFPDAFKKLPRK
;
A
#
# COMPACT_ATOMS: atom_id res chain seq x y z
N HIS A 1 -14.54 21.08 2.94
CA HIS A 1 -14.17 21.59 4.27
C HIS A 1 -15.30 21.28 5.23
N ARG A 2 -14.99 20.93 6.49
CA ARG A 2 -15.99 20.64 7.54
C ARG A 2 -16.00 21.75 8.58
N TYR A 3 -17.14 21.98 9.20
CA TYR A 3 -17.31 22.98 10.27
C TYR A 3 -17.41 22.27 11.62
N TYR A 4 -16.78 22.83 12.65
CA TYR A 4 -16.69 22.25 13.98
C TYR A 4 -17.60 23.01 14.96
N ASP A 5 -18.36 22.28 15.77
CA ASP A 5 -19.15 22.84 16.87
C ASP A 5 -18.32 22.81 18.16
N ALA A 6 -17.77 23.97 18.52
CA ALA A 6 -16.92 24.13 19.70
C ALA A 6 -17.71 24.38 21.00
N GLU A 7 -18.94 24.88 20.91
CA GLU A 7 -19.73 25.31 22.07
C GLU A 7 -20.71 24.24 22.55
N GLY A 8 -21.15 23.36 21.66
CA GLY A 8 -22.05 22.26 21.96
C GLY A 8 -21.31 20.95 22.22
N ILE A 9 -21.41 20.03 21.27
CA ILE A 9 -21.03 18.62 21.42
C ILE A 9 -19.57 18.31 21.04
N GLN A 10 -18.76 19.33 20.75
CA GLN A 10 -17.31 19.22 20.51
C GLN A 10 -16.95 18.24 19.38
N GLN A 11 -17.59 18.40 18.22
CA GLN A 11 -17.40 17.55 17.04
C GLN A 11 -17.75 18.30 15.73
N TYR A 12 -17.48 17.72 14.56
CA TYR A 12 -17.90 18.30 13.28
C TYR A 12 -19.42 18.23 13.11
N ILE A 13 -19.99 19.29 12.54
CA ILE A 13 -21.44 19.41 12.30
C ILE A 13 -21.92 18.58 11.12
N SER A 14 -21.00 18.21 10.21
CA SER A 14 -21.28 17.38 9.05
C SER A 14 -20.40 16.11 9.08
N PRO A 15 -20.93 14.95 8.66
CA PRO A 15 -20.13 13.74 8.48
C PRO A 15 -18.91 13.94 7.56
N ASP A 16 -17.86 13.15 7.76
CA ASP A 16 -16.68 13.12 6.91
C ASP A 16 -17.04 12.72 5.47
N GLN A 17 -16.58 13.52 4.51
CA GLN A 17 -16.79 13.32 3.07
C GLN A 17 -15.96 12.14 2.52
N ILE A 18 -14.86 11.77 3.19
CA ILE A 18 -14.11 10.54 2.89
C ILE A 18 -14.67 9.33 3.64
N GLY A 19 -15.77 9.51 4.38
CA GLY A 19 -16.45 8.46 5.12
C GLY A 19 -15.58 7.87 6.21
N LEU A 20 -15.65 6.55 6.42
CA LEU A 20 -14.93 5.86 7.49
C LEU A 20 -13.40 5.82 7.28
N ALA A 21 -12.90 6.24 6.12
CA ALA A 21 -11.45 6.36 5.88
C ALA A 21 -10.81 7.45 6.77
N GLY A 22 -11.60 8.42 7.26
CA GLY A 22 -11.20 9.46 8.20
C GLY A 22 -11.31 9.07 9.68
N GLY A 23 -11.70 7.82 9.98
CA GLY A 23 -11.90 7.30 11.33
C GLY A 23 -13.34 6.83 11.63
N ILE A 24 -13.50 6.10 12.74
CA ILE A 24 -14.76 5.41 13.10
C ILE A 24 -15.89 6.34 13.57
N ARG A 25 -15.57 7.61 13.89
CA ARG A 25 -16.54 8.63 14.26
C ARG A 25 -16.63 9.61 13.09
N PRO A 26 -17.63 9.48 12.18
CA PRO A 26 -17.70 10.30 10.97
C PRO A 26 -17.82 11.80 11.26
N GLN A 27 -18.39 12.15 12.40
CA GLN A 27 -18.48 13.53 12.90
C GLN A 27 -17.42 13.83 13.97
N GLY A 28 -16.67 12.83 14.44
CA GLY A 28 -15.73 13.00 15.54
C GLY A 28 -14.60 13.97 15.18
N TYR A 29 -14.20 14.76 16.16
CA TYR A 29 -12.90 15.42 16.14
C TYR A 29 -11.80 14.41 16.50
N VAL A 30 -10.53 14.85 16.52
CA VAL A 30 -9.38 13.98 16.79
C VAL A 30 -9.52 13.13 18.05
N HIS A 31 -8.80 12.02 18.08
CA HIS A 31 -8.86 11.07 19.19
C HIS A 31 -8.35 11.63 20.53
N ASN A 32 -7.37 12.55 20.49
CA ASN A 32 -6.90 13.28 21.66
C ASN A 32 -6.75 14.79 21.31
N PRO A 33 -7.73 15.65 21.63
CA PRO A 33 -7.72 17.07 21.26
C PRO A 33 -6.72 17.92 22.05
N LEU A 34 -6.07 17.37 23.08
CA LEU A 34 -4.99 18.05 23.80
C LEU A 34 -3.64 17.91 23.09
N GLU A 35 -3.49 16.89 22.25
CA GLU A 35 -2.24 16.58 21.54
C GLU A 35 -2.38 16.71 20.01
N TRP A 36 -3.60 16.55 19.48
CA TRP A 36 -3.88 16.51 18.04
C TRP A 36 -4.94 17.56 17.67
N VAL A 37 -4.82 18.08 16.46
CA VAL A 37 -5.77 19.00 15.83
C VAL A 37 -5.99 18.48 14.42
N ASP A 38 -7.24 18.39 13.95
CA ASP A 38 -7.57 18.04 12.55
C ASP A 38 -8.15 19.29 11.85
N PRO A 39 -7.32 20.09 11.17
CA PRO A 39 -7.75 21.38 10.63
C PRO A 39 -8.69 21.24 9.40
N LEU A 40 -8.68 20.07 8.74
CA LEU A 40 -9.43 19.83 7.50
C LEU A 40 -10.58 18.83 7.68
N GLY A 41 -10.46 17.93 8.66
CA GLY A 41 -11.42 16.87 8.95
C GLY A 41 -11.31 15.71 7.96
N LEU A 42 -10.14 15.12 7.71
CA LEU A 42 -9.96 14.10 6.66
C LEU A 42 -8.89 13.01 6.99
N ALA A 43 -8.55 12.78 8.26
CA ALA A 43 -7.32 12.04 8.61
C ALA A 43 -7.35 10.52 8.32
N GLY A 44 -6.53 10.07 7.36
CA GLY A 44 -6.35 8.64 7.02
C GLY A 44 -5.51 7.85 8.04
N CYS A 45 -5.82 6.55 8.20
CA CYS A 45 -5.10 5.68 9.14
C CYS A 45 -3.63 5.45 8.73
N PRO A 46 -2.69 5.40 9.71
CA PRO A 46 -1.29 5.09 9.42
C PRO A 46 -1.16 3.68 8.82
N VAL A 47 -0.13 3.49 7.99
CA VAL A 47 0.19 2.18 7.38
C VAL A 47 0.47 1.14 8.45
N LYS A 48 -0.01 -0.08 8.21
CA LYS A 48 0.26 -1.25 9.03
C LYS A 48 1.31 -2.15 8.40
N GLU A 49 2.01 -2.91 9.24
CA GLU A 49 2.91 -3.96 8.80
C GLU A 49 2.15 -4.98 7.93
N TYR A 50 2.75 -5.35 6.79
CA TYR A 50 2.20 -6.20 5.74
C TYR A 50 0.92 -5.69 5.07
N GLU A 51 0.61 -4.41 5.19
CA GLU A 51 -0.49 -3.78 4.47
C GLU A 51 -0.18 -3.73 2.97
N VAL A 52 -1.14 -4.14 2.15
CA VAL A 52 -1.04 -4.15 0.69
C VAL A 52 -1.76 -2.95 0.13
N GLY A 53 -1.11 -2.24 -0.79
CA GLY A 53 -1.63 -1.01 -1.36
C GLY A 53 -0.99 -0.67 -2.71
N THR A 54 -1.17 0.56 -3.17
CA THR A 54 -0.28 1.14 -4.19
C THR A 54 0.89 1.81 -3.49
N TYR A 55 2.03 1.93 -4.17
CA TYR A 55 3.22 2.56 -3.59
C TYR A 55 2.92 3.96 -3.01
N ASN A 56 2.29 4.84 -3.78
CA ASN A 56 1.96 6.19 -3.33
C ASN A 56 0.99 6.21 -2.15
N ASP A 57 -0.04 5.37 -2.15
CA ASP A 57 -1.01 5.33 -1.05
C ASP A 57 -0.33 4.95 0.27
N LEU A 58 0.43 3.85 0.25
CA LEU A 58 1.18 3.43 1.43
C LEU A 58 2.22 4.50 1.81
N LYS A 59 2.97 5.02 0.85
CA LYS A 59 3.99 6.03 1.13
C LYS A 59 3.42 7.32 1.74
N ASN A 60 2.23 7.73 1.33
CA ASN A 60 1.56 8.93 1.85
C ASN A 60 1.01 8.71 3.27
N ARG A 61 0.69 7.46 3.64
CA ARG A 61 0.19 7.09 4.97
C ARG A 61 1.30 6.60 5.93
N SER A 62 2.52 6.39 5.43
CA SER A 62 3.69 6.08 6.26
C SER A 62 4.02 7.25 7.18
N VAL A 63 4.42 6.93 8.41
CA VAL A 63 4.74 7.93 9.43
C VAL A 63 6.23 7.86 9.78
N SER A 64 6.84 8.99 10.12
CA SER A 64 8.27 9.00 10.46
C SER A 64 8.53 8.15 11.70
N GLY A 65 9.41 7.16 11.58
CA GLY A 65 9.77 6.24 12.66
C GLY A 65 8.85 5.03 12.83
N ASP A 66 7.97 4.73 11.86
CA ASP A 66 7.19 3.47 11.84
C ASP A 66 8.04 2.21 11.60
N GLU A 67 9.32 2.37 11.25
CA GLU A 67 10.23 1.30 10.89
C GLU A 67 9.72 0.39 9.75
N LEU A 68 8.86 0.94 8.88
CA LEU A 68 8.36 0.27 7.69
C LEU A 68 9.01 0.85 6.42
N ASP A 69 9.27 -0.01 5.46
CA ASP A 69 9.60 0.34 4.08
C ASP A 69 8.51 -0.20 3.14
N ILE A 70 8.25 0.54 2.06
CA ILE A 70 7.28 0.13 1.04
C ILE A 70 8.00 -0.66 -0.05
N HIS A 71 7.67 -1.94 -0.15
CA HIS A 71 8.24 -2.88 -1.12
C HIS A 71 7.32 -3.08 -2.32
N HIS A 72 7.83 -2.89 -3.54
CA HIS A 72 7.07 -3.20 -4.75
C HIS A 72 6.88 -4.71 -4.93
N ALA A 73 5.68 -5.16 -5.31
CA ALA A 73 5.40 -6.58 -5.53
C ALA A 73 6.22 -7.21 -6.66
N MET A 74 6.44 -6.43 -7.71
CA MET A 74 7.40 -6.72 -8.76
C MET A 74 8.46 -5.64 -8.69
N GLN A 75 9.73 -6.02 -8.54
CA GLN A 75 10.81 -5.06 -8.41
C GLN A 75 10.82 -4.11 -9.60
N LYS A 76 10.91 -2.80 -9.28
CA LYS A 76 10.74 -1.70 -10.24
C LYS A 76 11.55 -1.87 -11.53
N HIS A 77 12.86 -2.10 -11.41
CA HIS A 77 13.77 -2.07 -12.57
C HIS A 77 13.51 -3.20 -13.58
N PRO A 78 13.31 -4.46 -13.16
CA PRO A 78 12.81 -5.52 -14.05
C PRO A 78 11.40 -5.26 -14.58
N ALA A 79 10.48 -4.77 -13.73
CA ALA A 79 9.09 -4.57 -14.12
C ALA A 79 8.92 -3.51 -15.23
N GLU A 80 9.70 -2.43 -15.18
CA GLU A 80 9.75 -1.40 -16.23
C GLU A 80 10.14 -1.96 -17.62
N GLN A 81 10.83 -3.11 -17.68
CA GLN A 81 11.27 -3.73 -18.93
C GLN A 81 10.21 -4.65 -19.54
N VAL A 82 9.34 -5.26 -18.72
CA VAL A 82 8.47 -6.38 -19.16
C VAL A 82 6.98 -6.19 -18.89
N VAL A 83 6.60 -5.18 -18.11
CA VAL A 83 5.21 -4.86 -17.81
C VAL A 83 4.82 -3.58 -18.55
N SER A 84 4.02 -3.74 -19.61
CA SER A 84 3.51 -2.61 -20.39
C SER A 84 2.69 -1.67 -19.48
N GLY A 85 3.00 -0.38 -19.52
CA GLY A 85 2.31 0.64 -18.72
C GLY A 85 2.65 0.60 -17.22
N TYR A 86 3.74 -0.05 -16.82
CA TYR A 86 4.18 -0.05 -15.43
C TYR A 86 4.57 1.36 -14.96
N ASP A 87 3.92 1.82 -13.89
CA ASP A 87 4.30 3.02 -13.17
C ASP A 87 4.64 2.66 -11.71
N PRO A 88 5.91 2.83 -11.27
CA PRO A 88 6.34 2.49 -9.92
C PRO A 88 5.60 3.27 -8.82
N LYS A 89 5.02 4.43 -9.13
CA LYS A 89 4.30 5.24 -8.14
C LYS A 89 2.92 4.66 -7.80
N THR A 90 2.31 3.97 -8.75
CA THR A 90 0.98 3.39 -8.60
C THR A 90 1.01 1.87 -8.52
N ALA A 91 2.15 1.24 -8.79
CA ALA A 91 2.32 -0.20 -8.75
C ALA A 91 1.95 -0.83 -7.38
N PRO A 92 1.37 -2.06 -7.39
CA PRO A 92 1.10 -2.82 -6.18
C PRO A 92 2.35 -2.96 -5.31
N SER A 93 2.18 -2.68 -4.02
CA SER A 93 3.25 -2.69 -3.04
C SER A 93 2.75 -3.24 -1.71
N ILE A 94 3.67 -3.62 -0.84
CA ILE A 94 3.42 -4.09 0.52
C ILE A 94 4.33 -3.33 1.49
N ALA A 95 3.80 -2.90 2.62
CA ALA A 95 4.59 -2.34 3.70
C ALA A 95 5.24 -3.47 4.51
N ILE A 96 6.56 -3.45 4.68
CA ILE A 96 7.29 -4.48 5.44
C ILE A 96 8.29 -3.82 6.39
N PRO A 97 8.69 -4.48 7.49
CA PRO A 97 9.71 -3.93 8.37
C PRO A 97 11.02 -3.65 7.63
N LYS A 98 11.67 -2.52 7.93
CA LYS A 98 12.96 -2.12 7.31
C LYS A 98 14.03 -3.20 7.42
N VAL A 99 14.03 -3.95 8.52
CA VAL A 99 14.97 -5.05 8.75
C VAL A 99 14.75 -6.18 7.74
N GLU A 100 13.49 -6.54 7.45
CA GLU A 100 13.15 -7.56 6.47
C GLU A 100 13.37 -7.06 5.04
N HIS A 101 13.06 -5.79 4.77
CA HIS A 101 13.28 -5.18 3.45
C HIS A 101 14.74 -5.25 2.99
N ARG A 102 15.69 -5.16 3.93
CA ARG A 102 17.14 -5.24 3.64
C ARG A 102 17.60 -6.63 3.24
N GLU A 103 16.90 -7.67 3.68
CA GLU A 103 17.24 -9.07 3.38
C GLU A 103 16.75 -9.50 1.99
N ILE A 104 15.78 -8.77 1.41
CA ILE A 104 15.23 -9.11 0.10
C ILE A 104 16.26 -8.87 -1.02
N PRO A 105 16.60 -9.90 -1.83
CA PRO A 105 17.56 -9.78 -2.92
C PRO A 105 17.10 -8.80 -4.00
N THR A 106 17.94 -7.82 -4.35
CA THR A 106 17.65 -6.86 -5.42
C THR A 106 18.17 -7.34 -6.78
N MET A 107 17.36 -7.23 -7.82
CA MET A 107 17.76 -7.50 -9.20
C MET A 107 18.26 -6.24 -9.90
N LYS A 108 19.41 -6.35 -10.58
CA LYS A 108 20.03 -5.26 -11.34
C LYS A 108 20.30 -5.73 -12.77
N GLY A 109 20.23 -4.80 -13.72
CA GLY A 109 20.58 -5.06 -15.11
C GLY A 109 19.42 -5.57 -15.97
N PRO A 110 19.72 -5.97 -17.21
CA PRO A 110 18.72 -6.43 -18.17
C PRO A 110 17.94 -7.64 -17.65
N TYR A 111 16.63 -7.62 -17.81
CA TYR A 111 15.74 -8.72 -17.43
C TYR A 111 15.06 -9.32 -18.67
N SER A 112 15.18 -10.64 -18.86
CA SER A 112 14.67 -11.36 -20.03
C SER A 112 13.52 -12.33 -19.71
N GLY A 113 13.05 -12.39 -18.46
CA GLY A 113 11.93 -13.24 -18.05
C GLY A 113 10.57 -12.60 -18.34
N SER A 114 9.49 -13.32 -18.08
CA SER A 114 8.13 -12.74 -18.18
C SER A 114 7.74 -11.98 -16.92
N ALA A 115 6.74 -11.10 -17.02
CA ALA A 115 6.13 -10.45 -15.84
C ALA A 115 5.59 -11.48 -14.81
N ARG A 116 5.16 -12.64 -15.29
CA ARG A 116 4.70 -13.75 -14.44
C ARG A 116 5.85 -14.36 -13.65
N ASP A 117 6.99 -14.56 -14.28
CA ASP A 117 8.18 -15.11 -13.64
C ASP A 117 8.76 -14.12 -12.63
N LEU A 118 8.75 -12.83 -12.97
CA LEU A 118 9.13 -11.75 -12.06
C LEU A 118 8.28 -11.74 -10.79
N LEU A 119 6.95 -11.69 -10.95
CA LEU A 119 6.03 -11.74 -9.80
C LEU A 119 6.21 -13.03 -9.00
N ALA A 120 6.36 -14.18 -9.65
CA ALA A 120 6.54 -15.45 -8.96
C ALA A 120 7.83 -15.48 -8.12
N LYS A 121 8.93 -14.95 -8.67
CA LYS A 121 10.20 -14.80 -7.95
C LYS A 121 10.04 -13.85 -6.76
N ASP A 122 9.53 -12.65 -6.95
CA ASP A 122 9.45 -11.65 -5.88
C ASP A 122 8.47 -12.09 -4.76
N ILE A 123 7.41 -12.82 -5.10
CA ILE A 123 6.55 -13.48 -4.09
C ILE A 123 7.29 -14.59 -3.33
N LYS A 124 8.19 -15.34 -3.99
CA LYS A 124 9.01 -16.34 -3.32
C LYS A 124 9.98 -15.66 -2.36
N ASP A 125 10.64 -14.59 -2.78
CA ASP A 125 11.55 -13.84 -1.92
C ASP A 125 10.82 -13.25 -0.71
N LEU A 126 9.64 -12.67 -0.91
CA LEU A 126 8.82 -12.21 0.22
C LEU A 126 8.51 -13.34 1.21
N ARG A 127 8.23 -14.55 0.74
CA ARG A 127 7.97 -15.71 1.63
C ARG A 127 9.20 -16.21 2.38
N GLU A 128 10.38 -16.02 1.80
CA GLU A 128 11.65 -16.51 2.35
C GLU A 128 12.25 -15.51 3.35
N TYR A 129 12.19 -14.21 3.03
CA TYR A 129 12.92 -13.16 3.73
C TYR A 129 12.04 -12.27 4.63
N THR A 130 10.73 -12.48 4.66
CA THR A 130 9.78 -11.69 5.45
C THR A 130 8.81 -12.58 6.21
N ASN A 131 8.16 -12.04 7.25
CA ASN A 131 7.08 -12.74 7.94
C ASN A 131 5.69 -12.43 7.35
N ALA A 132 5.64 -11.99 6.08
CA ALA A 132 4.39 -11.58 5.45
C ALA A 132 3.32 -12.70 5.48
N PRO A 133 2.14 -12.44 6.04
CA PRO A 133 1.12 -13.46 6.18
C PRO A 133 0.59 -13.88 4.80
N ALA A 134 0.15 -15.13 4.70
CA ALA A 134 -0.36 -15.67 3.44
C ALA A 134 -1.57 -14.89 2.89
N SER A 135 -2.33 -14.19 3.74
CA SER A 135 -3.40 -13.27 3.35
C SER A 135 -2.87 -12.08 2.55
N SER A 136 -1.88 -11.36 3.08
CA SER A 136 -1.25 -10.21 2.41
C SER A 136 -0.61 -10.63 1.09
N ILE A 137 0.08 -11.78 1.07
CA ILE A 137 0.66 -12.31 -0.17
C ILE A 137 -0.42 -12.61 -1.21
N LYS A 138 -1.55 -13.21 -0.82
CA LYS A 138 -2.68 -13.48 -1.73
C LYS A 138 -3.30 -12.19 -2.26
N GLU A 139 -3.46 -11.19 -1.40
CA GLU A 139 -3.98 -9.87 -1.77
C GLU A 139 -3.04 -9.16 -2.74
N LEU A 140 -1.73 -9.19 -2.49
CA LEU A 140 -0.71 -8.60 -3.36
C LEU A 140 -0.74 -9.24 -4.76
N ILE A 141 -0.85 -10.57 -4.84
CA ILE A 141 -1.00 -11.30 -6.11
C ILE A 141 -2.30 -10.89 -6.83
N LYS A 142 -3.41 -10.79 -6.10
CA LYS A 142 -4.71 -10.37 -6.67
C LYS A 142 -4.58 -8.97 -7.28
N LYS A 143 -4.02 -8.02 -6.54
CA LYS A 143 -3.84 -6.63 -6.97
C LYS A 143 -2.97 -6.50 -8.22
N ASN A 144 -1.90 -7.30 -8.33
CA ASN A 144 -1.08 -7.35 -9.55
C ASN A 144 -1.87 -7.84 -10.77
N LYS A 145 -2.70 -8.88 -10.60
CA LYS A 145 -3.53 -9.41 -11.69
C LYS A 145 -4.62 -8.43 -12.14
N GLU A 146 -5.18 -7.68 -11.20
CA GLU A 146 -6.18 -6.65 -11.48
C GLU A 146 -5.56 -5.43 -12.19
N MET A 147 -4.36 -5.01 -11.77
CA MET A 147 -3.70 -3.83 -12.32
C MET A 147 -3.00 -4.10 -13.65
N PHE A 148 -2.52 -5.32 -13.89
CA PHE A 148 -1.83 -5.69 -15.13
C PHE A 148 -2.45 -6.92 -15.79
N PRO A 149 -3.73 -6.87 -16.19
CA PRO A 149 -4.46 -8.05 -16.67
C PRO A 149 -3.78 -8.67 -17.89
N ASP A 150 -3.25 -7.87 -18.81
CA ASP A 150 -2.57 -8.34 -20.02
C ASP A 150 -1.30 -9.14 -19.71
N ALA A 151 -0.55 -8.74 -18.68
CA ALA A 151 0.66 -9.43 -18.24
C ALA A 151 0.36 -10.82 -17.64
N PHE A 152 -0.87 -11.05 -17.17
CA PHE A 152 -1.27 -12.28 -16.47
C PHE A 152 -2.41 -13.05 -17.15
N LYS A 153 -2.80 -12.67 -18.38
CA LYS A 153 -3.79 -13.39 -19.19
C LYS A 153 -3.38 -14.86 -19.29
N LYS A 154 -4.29 -15.77 -18.90
CA LYS A 154 -4.10 -17.20 -19.15
C LYS A 154 -4.25 -17.42 -20.65
N LEU A 155 -3.22 -17.95 -21.29
CA LEU A 155 -3.34 -18.44 -22.66
C LEU A 155 -4.45 -19.49 -22.72
N PRO A 156 -5.27 -19.52 -23.78
CA PRO A 156 -6.27 -20.56 -23.95
C PRO A 156 -5.57 -21.91 -23.93
N ARG A 157 -6.08 -22.84 -23.11
CA ARG A 157 -5.64 -24.23 -23.15
C ARG A 157 -6.11 -24.78 -24.49
N LYS A 158 -5.16 -25.25 -25.32
CA LYS A 158 -5.45 -26.05 -26.52
C LYS A 158 -6.02 -27.40 -26.10
#